data_AF-A0AAW5FMR3-F1
#
_entry.id   AF-A0AAW5FMR3-F1
#
_cell.length_a   1.000
_cell.length_b   1.000
_cell.length_c   1.000
_cell.angle_alpha   90.00
_cell.angle_beta   90.00
_cell.angle_gamma   90.00
#
_symmetry.space_group_name_H-M   'P 1'
#
loop_
_entity.id
_entity.type
_entity.pdbx_description
1 polymer ?
#
loop_
_entity_poly.entity_id
_entity_poly.type
_entity_poly.pdbx_seq_one_letter_code
_entity_poly.pdbx_strand_id
1 'polypeptide(L)'
;MQRDQLLSGLAAMAVACCLQVSKTELLQKVAVIAAGTVGTEVARYFARSARVARVAVTARSAAAVQRASTAIEAVADQRVKVQGTVDVRAAISDAEIVVTATSIPNDTTLVEHEWLSRDAIICTLGSPPRDRSPDHSQSRAHPR
;
A
#
# COMPACT_ATOMS: atom_id res chain seq x y z
N MET A 1 6.77 -14.94 -13.61
CA MET A 1 5.76 -15.96 -13.24
C MET A 1 5.76 -16.28 -11.75
N GLN A 2 6.79 -16.90 -11.16
CA GLN A 2 6.78 -17.26 -9.74
C GLN A 2 6.74 -16.05 -8.79
N ARG A 3 7.44 -14.95 -9.14
CA ARG A 3 7.42 -13.70 -8.37
C ARG A 3 6.07 -12.99 -8.43
N ASP A 4 5.42 -12.94 -9.59
CA ASP A 4 4.14 -12.25 -9.78
C ASP A 4 3.01 -12.94 -9.01
N GLN A 5 3.01 -14.29 -8.98
CA GLN A 5 2.08 -15.07 -8.17
C GLN A 5 2.25 -14.81 -6.67
N LEU A 6 3.49 -14.69 -6.21
CA LEU A 6 3.78 -14.41 -4.79
C LEU A 6 3.33 -12.99 -4.38
N LEU A 7 3.56 -11.99 -5.23
CA LEU A 7 3.12 -10.61 -4.98
C LEU A 7 1.58 -10.49 -5.00
N SER A 8 0.92 -11.20 -5.92
CA SER A 8 -0.54 -11.27 -5.98
C SER A 8 -1.12 -11.96 -4.72
N GLY A 9 -0.51 -13.05 -4.26
CA GLY A 9 -0.91 -13.72 -3.01
C GLY A 9 -0.77 -12.83 -1.78
N LEU A 10 0.33 -12.07 -1.66
CA LEU A 10 0.52 -11.10 -0.58
C LEU A 10 -0.56 -10.01 -0.60
N ALA A 11 -0.85 -9.46 -1.78
CA ALA A 11 -1.89 -8.44 -1.95
C ALA A 11 -3.29 -8.97 -1.56
N ALA A 12 -3.63 -10.19 -1.99
CA ALA A 12 -4.89 -10.82 -1.65
C ALA A 12 -5.05 -11.04 -0.14
N MET A 13 -4.00 -11.56 0.52
CA MET A 13 -3.99 -11.78 1.96
C MET A 13 -4.13 -10.46 2.74
N ALA A 14 -3.40 -9.42 2.32
CA ALA A 14 -3.49 -8.09 2.92
C ALA A 14 -4.93 -7.55 2.90
N VAL A 15 -5.59 -7.63 1.73
CA VAL A 15 -6.97 -7.17 1.54
C VAL A 15 -7.92 -8.00 2.40
N ALA A 16 -7.78 -9.34 2.41
CA ALA A 16 -8.61 -10.21 3.22
C ALA A 16 -8.50 -9.87 4.73
N CYS A 17 -7.28 -9.67 5.24
CA CYS A 17 -7.07 -9.25 6.63
C CYS A 17 -7.74 -7.91 6.92
N CYS A 18 -7.56 -6.91 6.05
CA CYS A 18 -8.19 -5.59 6.25
C CYS A 18 -9.71 -5.67 6.27
N LEU A 19 -10.32 -6.42 5.33
CA LEU A 19 -11.77 -6.58 5.24
C LEU A 19 -12.35 -7.40 6.41
N GLN A 20 -11.58 -8.33 6.98
CA GLN A 20 -11.99 -9.13 8.13
C GLN A 20 -11.93 -8.34 9.45
N VAL A 21 -10.93 -7.48 9.60
CA VAL A 21 -10.78 -6.64 10.80
C VAL A 21 -11.69 -5.41 10.76
N SER A 22 -12.09 -4.96 9.56
CA SER A 22 -13.06 -3.88 9.41
C SER A 22 -14.43 -4.27 9.96
N LYS A 23 -14.95 -3.42 10.85
CA LYS A 23 -16.29 -3.55 11.44
C LYS A 23 -17.40 -2.97 10.55
N THR A 24 -17.04 -2.20 9.53
CA THR A 24 -17.99 -1.55 8.63
C THR A 24 -18.39 -2.48 7.49
N GLU A 25 -19.69 -2.59 7.22
CA GLU A 25 -20.19 -3.38 6.09
C GLU A 25 -19.70 -2.81 4.75
N LEU A 26 -19.73 -1.48 4.62
CA LEU A 26 -19.27 -0.72 3.46
C LEU A 26 -18.21 0.32 3.87
N LEU A 27 -17.01 0.15 3.36
CA LEU A 27 -15.90 1.10 3.47
C LEU A 27 -16.09 2.23 2.47
N GLN A 28 -16.13 3.46 2.96
CA GLN A 28 -16.21 4.67 2.16
C GLN A 28 -14.92 4.94 1.39
N LYS A 29 -13.76 4.66 2.00
CA LYS A 29 -12.47 4.88 1.35
C LYS A 29 -11.36 3.99 1.88
N VAL A 30 -10.63 3.41 0.92
CA VAL A 30 -9.33 2.77 1.15
C VAL A 30 -8.25 3.58 0.44
N ALA A 31 -7.13 3.81 1.10
CA ALA A 31 -5.97 4.46 0.53
C ALA A 31 -4.82 3.45 0.36
N VAL A 32 -4.17 3.45 -0.80
CA VAL A 32 -2.98 2.65 -1.09
C VAL A 32 -1.82 3.55 -1.44
N ILE A 33 -0.78 3.52 -0.60
CA ILE A 33 0.41 4.36 -0.73
C ILE A 33 1.51 3.59 -1.46
N ALA A 34 2.01 4.22 -2.53
CA ALA A 34 2.91 3.67 -3.53
C ALA A 34 2.31 2.55 -4.39
N ALA A 35 1.66 2.97 -5.49
CA ALA A 35 1.16 2.11 -6.56
C ALA A 35 2.31 1.59 -7.46
N GLY A 36 3.28 0.91 -6.86
CA GLY A 36 4.16 -0.03 -7.56
C GLY A 36 3.41 -1.34 -7.86
N THR A 37 4.14 -2.42 -8.16
CA THR A 37 3.51 -3.72 -8.48
C THR A 37 2.57 -4.21 -7.38
N VAL A 38 3.03 -4.25 -6.12
CA VAL A 38 2.21 -4.73 -4.98
C VAL A 38 1.05 -3.78 -4.69
N GLY A 39 1.32 -2.47 -4.59
CA GLY A 39 0.28 -1.49 -4.29
C GLY A 39 -0.82 -1.46 -5.36
N THR A 40 -0.46 -1.62 -6.64
CA THR A 40 -1.45 -1.71 -7.73
C THR A 40 -2.31 -2.95 -7.57
N GLU A 41 -1.73 -4.12 -7.28
CA GLU A 41 -2.52 -5.34 -7.06
C GLU A 41 -3.44 -5.23 -5.83
N VAL A 42 -2.96 -4.68 -4.72
CA VAL A 42 -3.80 -4.40 -3.53
C VAL A 42 -4.98 -3.52 -3.92
N ALA A 43 -4.73 -2.41 -4.63
CA ALA A 43 -5.77 -1.50 -5.07
C ALA A 43 -6.78 -2.19 -6.00
N ARG A 44 -6.33 -3.08 -6.89
CA ARG A 44 -7.20 -3.89 -7.75
C ARG A 44 -8.10 -4.84 -6.95
N TYR A 45 -7.58 -5.48 -5.89
CA TYR A 45 -8.39 -6.33 -5.02
C TYR A 45 -9.46 -5.53 -4.26
N PHE A 46 -9.10 -4.37 -3.71
CA PHE A 46 -10.11 -3.48 -3.09
C PHE A 46 -11.12 -2.96 -4.12
N ALA A 47 -10.67 -2.60 -5.32
CA ALA A 47 -11.55 -2.09 -6.36
C ALA A 47 -12.54 -3.13 -6.91
N ARG A 48 -12.25 -4.42 -6.75
CA ARG A 48 -13.19 -5.52 -7.06
C ARG A 48 -14.13 -5.85 -5.90
N SER A 49 -13.88 -5.32 -4.70
CA SER A 49 -14.68 -5.62 -3.53
C SER A 49 -15.96 -4.79 -3.52
N ALA A 50 -17.10 -5.46 -3.43
CA ALA A 50 -18.39 -4.81 -3.24
C ALA A 50 -18.52 -4.06 -1.90
N ARG A 51 -17.55 -4.24 -0.99
CA ARG A 51 -17.49 -3.57 0.32
C ARG A 51 -16.71 -2.26 0.30
N VAL A 52 -16.28 -1.76 -0.87
CA VAL A 52 -15.52 -0.50 -0.97
C VAL A 52 -16.25 0.46 -1.90
N ALA A 53 -16.36 1.74 -1.53
CA ALA A 53 -16.93 2.78 -2.39
C ALA A 53 -15.85 3.60 -3.11
N ARG A 54 -14.67 3.76 -2.52
CA ARG A 54 -13.56 4.54 -3.10
C ARG A 54 -12.21 3.89 -2.83
N VAL A 55 -11.36 3.88 -3.86
CA VAL A 55 -9.95 3.50 -3.76
C VAL A 55 -9.10 4.69 -4.16
N ALA A 56 -8.40 5.28 -3.20
CA ALA A 56 -7.40 6.31 -3.43
C ALA A 56 -6.02 5.67 -3.59
N VAL A 57 -5.26 6.06 -4.62
CA VAL A 57 -3.91 5.54 -4.86
C VAL A 57 -2.90 6.66 -5.02
N THR A 58 -1.70 6.43 -4.49
CA THR A 58 -0.59 7.38 -4.64
C THR A 58 0.63 6.78 -5.26
N ALA A 59 1.39 7.60 -5.99
CA ALA A 59 2.69 7.24 -6.51
C ALA A 59 3.59 8.48 -6.57
N ARG A 60 4.90 8.26 -6.78
CA ARG A 60 5.91 9.33 -6.78
C ARG A 60 5.79 10.33 -7.94
N SER A 61 4.99 10.04 -8.95
CA SER A 61 4.80 10.92 -10.10
C SER A 61 3.40 10.79 -10.68
N ALA A 62 2.90 11.87 -11.29
CA ALA A 62 1.60 11.90 -11.93
C ALA A 62 1.46 10.81 -13.02
N ALA A 63 2.53 10.54 -13.78
CA ALA A 63 2.53 9.46 -14.77
C ALA A 63 2.39 8.07 -14.15
N ALA A 64 3.01 7.83 -12.98
CA ALA A 64 2.85 6.57 -12.27
C ALA A 64 1.43 6.44 -11.68
N VAL A 65 0.88 7.53 -11.14
CA VAL A 65 -0.51 7.60 -10.68
C VAL A 65 -1.46 7.25 -11.82
N GLN A 66 -1.33 7.89 -12.98
CA GLN A 66 -2.20 7.64 -14.12
C GLN A 66 -2.17 6.17 -14.57
N ARG A 67 -0.97 5.58 -14.71
CA ARG A 67 -0.84 4.17 -15.09
C ARG A 67 -1.50 3.24 -14.08
N ALA A 68 -1.32 3.48 -12.79
CA ALA A 68 -1.94 2.69 -11.74
C ALA A 68 -3.47 2.84 -11.76
N SER A 69 -3.98 4.07 -11.80
CA SER A 69 -5.43 4.35 -11.86
C SER A 69 -6.09 3.64 -13.03
N THR A 70 -5.52 3.74 -14.25
CA THR A 70 -6.05 3.04 -15.42
C THR A 70 -6.07 1.52 -15.24
N ALA A 71 -5.02 0.93 -14.65
CA ALA A 71 -4.98 -0.52 -14.39
C ALA A 71 -6.01 -0.99 -13.33
N ILE A 72 -6.32 -0.12 -12.36
CA ILE A 72 -7.31 -0.38 -11.31
C ILE A 72 -8.72 -0.21 -11.86
N GLU A 73 -8.99 0.89 -12.57
CA GLU A 73 -10.28 1.18 -13.22
C GLU A 73 -10.69 0.07 -14.19
N ALA A 74 -9.75 -0.51 -14.92
CA ALA A 74 -10.00 -1.62 -15.85
C ALA A 74 -10.61 -2.87 -15.19
N VAL A 75 -10.54 -3.00 -13.87
CA VAL A 75 -11.07 -4.15 -13.12
C VAL A 75 -11.99 -3.77 -11.97
N ALA A 76 -12.28 -2.49 -11.80
CA ALA A 76 -13.09 -2.00 -10.69
C ALA A 76 -14.56 -2.42 -10.84
N ASP A 77 -15.22 -2.72 -9.72
CA ASP A 77 -16.68 -2.76 -9.67
C ASP A 77 -17.22 -1.38 -10.06
N GLN A 78 -18.32 -1.33 -10.83
CA GLN A 78 -18.89 -0.09 -11.37
C GLN A 78 -19.24 0.95 -10.30
N ARG A 79 -19.44 0.52 -9.05
CA ARG A 79 -19.77 1.40 -7.91
C ARG A 79 -18.52 2.00 -7.25
N VAL A 80 -17.34 1.46 -7.52
CA VAL A 80 -16.07 1.92 -6.93
C VAL A 80 -15.52 3.12 -7.70
N LYS A 81 -15.27 4.21 -6.99
CA LYS A 81 -14.54 5.37 -7.54
C LYS A 81 -13.04 5.20 -7.31
N VAL A 82 -12.25 5.23 -8.38
CA VAL A 82 -10.79 5.26 -8.30
C VAL A 82 -10.33 6.72 -8.29
N GLN A 83 -9.45 7.07 -7.36
CA GLN A 83 -8.87 8.42 -7.25
C GLN A 83 -7.35 8.32 -7.21
N GLY A 84 -6.69 8.83 -8.24
CA GLY A 84 -5.23 8.95 -8.27
C GLY A 84 -4.77 10.30 -7.72
N THR A 85 -3.72 10.33 -6.90
CA THR A 85 -3.06 11.57 -6.49
C THR A 85 -1.57 11.36 -6.20
N VAL A 86 -0.75 12.40 -6.31
CA VAL A 86 0.64 12.39 -5.81
C VAL A 86 0.74 12.81 -4.35
N ASP A 87 -0.32 13.39 -3.80
CA ASP A 87 -0.40 13.86 -2.42
C ASP A 87 -0.87 12.74 -1.49
N VAL A 88 0.04 12.26 -0.64
CA VAL A 88 -0.23 11.21 0.37
C VAL A 88 -1.28 11.66 1.37
N ARG A 89 -1.22 12.90 1.86
CA ARG A 89 -2.16 13.41 2.85
C ARG A 89 -3.59 13.44 2.29
N ALA A 90 -3.75 13.92 1.06
CA ALA A 90 -5.05 13.91 0.39
C ALA A 90 -5.61 12.49 0.19
N ALA A 91 -4.74 11.51 -0.07
CA ALA A 91 -5.16 10.12 -0.23
C ALA A 91 -5.63 9.48 1.08
N ILE A 92 -4.95 9.73 2.20
CA ILE A 92 -5.25 9.05 3.47
C ILE A 92 -6.21 9.80 4.37
N SER A 93 -6.36 11.11 4.20
CA SER A 93 -7.44 11.88 4.85
C SER A 93 -8.72 11.11 4.59
N ASP A 94 -9.57 10.94 5.61
CA ASP A 94 -10.85 10.18 5.58
C ASP A 94 -10.80 8.70 5.16
N ALA A 95 -9.61 8.11 4.98
CA ALA A 95 -9.50 6.69 4.70
C ALA A 95 -9.73 5.85 5.97
N GLU A 96 -10.51 4.78 5.84
CA GLU A 96 -10.75 3.79 6.90
C GLU A 96 -9.68 2.69 6.89
N ILE A 97 -9.08 2.43 5.73
CA ILE A 97 -7.93 1.54 5.59
C ILE A 97 -6.85 2.29 4.83
N VAL A 98 -5.63 2.25 5.37
CA VAL A 98 -4.42 2.75 4.70
C VAL A 98 -3.46 1.59 4.52
N VAL A 99 -3.16 1.26 3.28
CA VAL A 99 -2.13 0.26 2.93
C VAL A 99 -0.87 0.95 2.47
N THR A 100 0.28 0.60 3.05
CA THR A 100 1.59 1.06 2.58
C THR A 100 2.33 -0.08 1.88
N ALA A 101 2.70 0.14 0.63
CA ALA A 101 3.41 -0.83 -0.21
C ALA A 101 4.69 -0.22 -0.79
N THR A 102 5.50 0.37 0.10
CA THR A 102 6.60 1.27 -0.27
C THR A 102 7.97 0.63 -0.11
N SER A 103 8.93 1.10 -0.91
CA SER A 103 10.35 0.73 -0.80
C SER A 103 11.25 1.79 -0.17
N ILE A 104 10.64 2.72 0.54
CA ILE A 104 11.35 3.72 1.34
C ILE A 104 11.93 3.07 2.60
N PRO A 105 13.10 3.54 3.05
CA PRO A 105 13.69 3.12 4.32
C PRO A 105 12.74 3.31 5.52
N ASN A 106 12.88 2.46 6.53
CA ASN A 106 12.01 2.45 7.71
C ASN A 106 12.14 3.71 8.61
N ASP A 107 13.18 4.52 8.42
CA ASP A 107 13.39 5.79 9.13
C ASP A 107 12.67 6.97 8.46
N THR A 108 12.05 6.76 7.30
CA THR A 108 11.29 7.79 6.59
C THR A 108 9.83 7.78 7.03
N THR A 109 9.37 8.88 7.62
CA THR A 109 7.94 9.05 7.95
C THR A 109 7.16 9.33 6.68
N LEU A 110 6.29 8.40 6.28
CA LEU A 110 5.43 8.50 5.11
C LEU A 110 4.03 9.00 5.46
N VAL A 111 3.55 8.64 6.64
CA VAL A 111 2.21 8.92 7.14
C VAL A 111 2.35 9.42 8.56
N GLU A 112 1.83 10.61 8.81
CA GLU A 112 1.75 11.18 10.15
C GLU A 112 0.43 10.80 10.80
N HIS A 113 0.44 10.62 12.13
CA HIS A 113 -0.75 10.21 12.89
C HIS A 113 -1.91 11.20 12.73
N GLU A 114 -1.61 12.50 12.67
CA GLU A 114 -2.59 13.58 12.52
C GLU A 114 -3.34 13.57 11.18
N TRP A 115 -2.84 12.84 10.17
CA TRP A 115 -3.50 12.73 8.87
C TRP A 115 -4.50 11.57 8.81
N LEU A 116 -4.46 10.67 9.81
CA LEU A 116 -5.26 9.47 9.85
C LEU A 116 -6.60 9.71 10.56
N SER A 117 -7.64 9.01 10.08
CA SER A 117 -8.89 8.89 10.82
C SER A 117 -8.66 8.12 12.13
N ARG A 118 -9.41 8.46 13.19
CA ARG A 118 -9.23 7.89 14.54
C ARG A 118 -9.21 6.35 14.57
N ASP A 119 -10.03 5.71 13.75
CA ASP A 119 -10.20 4.26 13.69
C ASP A 119 -9.59 3.63 12.42
N ALA A 120 -8.67 4.33 11.75
CA ALA A 120 -8.05 3.84 10.53
C ALA A 120 -7.26 2.56 10.76
N ILE A 121 -7.51 1.54 9.94
CA ILE A 121 -6.73 0.31 9.89
C ILE A 121 -5.48 0.55 9.05
N ILE A 122 -4.30 0.31 9.62
CA ILE A 122 -3.03 0.44 8.91
C ILE A 122 -2.52 -0.95 8.53
N CYS A 123 -2.34 -1.19 7.23
CA CYS A 123 -1.75 -2.41 6.71
C CYS A 123 -0.40 -2.09 6.05
N THR A 124 0.68 -2.50 6.69
CA THR A 124 2.03 -2.27 6.16
C THR A 124 2.53 -3.54 5.47
N LEU A 125 2.74 -3.50 4.16
CA LEU A 125 3.25 -4.65 3.40
C LEU A 125 4.77 -4.69 3.32
N GLY A 126 5.43 -3.64 3.82
CA GLY A 126 6.88 -3.55 3.93
C GLY A 126 7.60 -3.67 2.59
N SER A 127 8.92 -3.52 2.64
CA SER A 127 9.80 -4.12 1.65
C SER A 127 10.46 -5.33 2.28
N PRO A 128 10.74 -6.41 1.52
CA PRO A 128 11.64 -7.43 2.02
C PRO A 128 12.93 -6.75 2.49
N PRO A 129 13.52 -7.17 3.63
CA PRO A 129 14.79 -6.60 4.07
C PRO A 129 15.77 -6.69 2.92
N ARG A 130 16.38 -5.56 2.54
CA ARG A 130 17.56 -5.61 1.67
C ARG A 130 18.57 -6.46 2.42
N ASP A 131 19.12 -7.48 1.77
CA ASP A 131 20.22 -8.27 2.32
C ASP A 131 21.21 -7.33 2.99
N ARG A 132 21.28 -7.38 4.32
CA ARG A 132 22.44 -6.86 5.01
C ARG A 132 23.53 -7.88 4.68
N SER A 133 24.34 -7.59 3.66
CA SER A 133 25.64 -8.25 3.57
C SER A 133 26.29 -8.13 4.97
N PRO A 134 26.72 -9.23 5.60
CA PRO A 134 27.37 -9.15 6.90
C PRO A 134 28.56 -8.22 6.77
N ASP A 135 28.57 -7.17 7.58
CA ASP A 135 29.64 -6.20 7.64
C ASP A 135 30.89 -6.90 8.21
N HIS A 136 31.78 -7.37 7.32
CA HIS A 136 33.03 -8.02 7.69
C HIS A 136 34.12 -7.04 8.15
N SER A 137 33.78 -5.78 8.45
CA SER A 137 34.78 -4.75 8.79
C SER A 137 35.19 -4.66 10.26
N GLN A 138 34.74 -5.56 11.14
CA GLN A 138 35.26 -5.67 12.51
C GLN A 138 36.13 -6.92 12.72
N SER A 139 37.31 -6.93 12.10
CA SER A 139 38.44 -7.72 12.61
C SER A 139 39.75 -6.99 12.32
N ARG A 140 40.02 -5.95 13.14
CA ARG A 140 41.38 -5.51 13.43
C ARG A 140 41.59 -5.62 14.93
N ALA A 141 41.82 -6.85 15.39
CA ALA A 141 42.48 -7.07 16.65
C ALA A 141 43.93 -6.57 16.53
N HIS A 142 44.30 -5.61 17.36
CA HIS A 142 45.69 -5.23 17.62
C HIS A 142 46.46 -6.43 18.20
N PRO A 143 47.57 -6.88 17.60
CA PRO A 143 48.63 -7.52 18.35
C PRO A 143 49.51 -6.43 18.98
N ARG A 144 49.85 -6.67 20.25
CA ARG A 144 50.75 -5.86 21.09
C ARG A 144 52.18 -5.86 20.57
#